data_AF-S0F4V2-F1
#
_entry.id   AF-S0F4V2-F1
#
_cell.length_a   1.000
_cell.length_b   1.000
_cell.length_c   1.000
_cell.angle_alpha   90.00
_cell.angle_beta   90.00
_cell.angle_gamma   90.00
#
_symmetry.space_group_name_H-M   'P 1'
#
loop_
_entity.id
_entity.type
_entity.pdbx_description
1 polymer ?
#
loop_
_entity_poly.entity_id
_entity_poly.type
_entity_poly.pdbx_seq_one_letter_code
_entity_poly.pdbx_strand_id
1 'polypeptide(L)'
;MAGTLQQLVNFVSSKEDGMYSRLALLTGKGESGWISAAPDSDDEWIDGDELFENLADDVLQAYHFLLNSPTSVHFTREQWKIHNKLFGHMMQNVSLEDGEGNEAIVGRHGLLTMRIAMVLTALRKWEAGWNMKDVTCSDEDFNITIELVKVLLEHSLSLSTILPGTERKRSQMTCFHRVLECYKKLPESFTYMEYLTATAAMDISRSTAKRWLKKMLKQNLVAYDNGIYRKVHSTE
;
A
#
# COMPACT_ATOMS: atom_id res chain seq x y z
N MET A 1 3.79 15.41 -12.18
CA MET A 1 2.35 15.48 -12.53
C MET A 1 1.65 16.34 -11.50
N ALA A 2 1.15 17.52 -11.88
CA ALA A 2 0.19 18.27 -11.07
C ALA A 2 -1.20 17.74 -11.41
N GLY A 3 -1.98 17.34 -10.40
CA GLY A 3 -3.33 16.82 -10.58
C GLY A 3 -4.34 17.62 -9.76
N THR A 4 -5.60 17.59 -10.16
CA THR A 4 -6.67 18.24 -9.38
C THR A 4 -7.08 17.35 -8.21
N LEU A 5 -7.66 17.97 -7.18
CA LEU A 5 -8.20 17.25 -6.02
C LEU A 5 -9.20 16.16 -6.43
N GLN A 6 -10.00 16.43 -7.48
CA GLN A 6 -10.95 15.47 -8.03
C GLN A 6 -10.27 14.25 -8.66
N GLN A 7 -9.12 14.44 -9.32
CA GLN A 7 -8.35 13.31 -9.86
C GLN A 7 -7.83 12.41 -8.73
N LEU A 8 -7.40 13.00 -7.60
CA LEU A 8 -6.99 12.23 -6.42
C LEU A 8 -8.15 11.39 -5.86
N VAL A 9 -9.34 11.99 -5.69
CA VAL A 9 -10.53 11.28 -5.18
C VAL A 9 -10.97 10.16 -6.12
N ASN A 10 -10.85 10.35 -7.44
CA ASN A 10 -11.18 9.32 -8.42
C ASN A 10 -10.16 8.17 -8.43
N PHE A 11 -8.89 8.47 -8.11
CA PHE A 11 -7.81 7.49 -8.08
C PHE A 11 -7.80 6.67 -6.78
N VAL A 12 -8.07 7.31 -5.65
CA VAL A 12 -8.08 6.69 -4.32
C VAL A 12 -9.52 6.52 -3.85
N SER A 13 -10.03 5.29 -3.97
CA SER A 13 -11.44 4.98 -3.67
C SER A 13 -11.80 4.94 -2.17
N SER A 14 -10.81 4.79 -1.28
CA SER A 14 -10.99 4.85 0.18
C SER A 14 -9.66 4.99 0.94
N LYS A 15 -9.71 5.40 2.22
CA LYS A 15 -8.54 5.40 3.13
C LYS A 15 -8.00 3.99 3.43
N GLU A 16 -8.87 2.99 3.39
CA GLU A 16 -8.62 1.65 3.95
C GLU A 16 -7.89 0.69 3.00
N ASP A 17 -7.99 0.90 1.69
CA ASP A 17 -7.31 0.04 0.70
C ASP A 17 -5.77 0.16 0.80
N GLY A 18 -5.30 1.07 1.65
CA GLY A 18 -3.89 1.34 1.86
C GLY A 18 -3.22 1.92 0.62
N MET A 19 -3.90 2.16 -0.49
CA MET A 19 -3.28 2.88 -1.61
C MET A 19 -2.89 4.28 -1.18
N TYR A 20 -3.81 4.96 -0.47
CA TYR A 20 -3.64 6.33 -0.01
C TYR A 20 -2.37 6.53 0.81
N SER A 21 -2.19 5.74 1.87
CA SER A 21 -1.09 5.90 2.81
C SER A 21 0.29 5.52 2.25
N ARG A 22 0.37 4.99 1.01
CA ARG A 22 1.65 4.76 0.29
C ARG A 22 2.13 6.00 -0.47
N LEU A 23 1.28 7.01 -0.65
CA LEU A 23 1.60 8.18 -1.45
C LEU A 23 2.28 9.25 -0.59
N ALA A 24 3.33 9.86 -1.13
CA ALA A 24 3.92 11.08 -0.59
C ALA A 24 3.18 12.27 -1.21
N LEU A 25 2.17 12.79 -0.52
CA LEU A 25 1.28 13.81 -1.08
C LEU A 25 1.79 15.21 -0.72
N LEU A 26 1.88 16.06 -1.75
CA LEU A 26 2.22 17.46 -1.60
C LEU A 26 1.09 18.30 -2.20
N THR A 27 0.53 19.22 -1.41
CA THR A 27 -0.42 20.22 -1.88
C THR A 27 0.26 21.59 -1.94
N GLY A 28 -0.04 22.36 -2.97
CA GLY A 28 0.44 23.74 -3.12
C GLY A 28 -0.59 24.57 -3.87
N LYS A 29 -0.57 25.88 -3.64
CA LYS A 29 -1.34 26.81 -4.47
C LYS A 29 -0.56 27.00 -5.78
N GLY A 30 -1.18 26.69 -6.92
CA GLY A 30 -0.64 27.08 -8.21
C GLY A 30 -0.69 28.61 -8.33
N GLU A 31 0.36 29.21 -8.86
CA GLU A 31 0.32 30.63 -9.24
C GLU A 31 -0.65 30.80 -10.40
N SER A 32 -1.64 31.68 -10.25
CA SER A 32 -2.65 31.95 -11.28
C SER A 32 -2.16 32.98 -12.30
N GLY A 33 -0.95 32.78 -12.81
CA GLY A 33 -0.38 33.58 -13.89
C GLY A 33 -0.70 32.97 -15.25
N TRP A 34 -1.02 33.80 -16.24
CA TRP A 34 -1.00 33.35 -17.63
C TRP A 34 0.46 33.13 -18.03
N ILE A 35 0.80 31.88 -18.34
CA ILE A 35 2.10 31.56 -18.95
C ILE A 35 1.90 31.65 -20.46
N SER A 36 2.56 32.61 -21.09
CA SER A 36 2.53 32.75 -22.53
C SER A 36 3.21 31.57 -23.19
N ALA A 37 2.53 30.90 -24.12
CA ALA A 37 3.14 29.89 -24.99
C ALA A 37 3.75 30.51 -26.26
N ALA A 38 3.88 31.85 -26.29
CA ALA A 38 4.49 32.54 -27.42
C ALA A 38 6.01 32.25 -27.44
N PRO A 39 6.59 31.95 -28.61
CA PRO A 39 8.02 31.68 -28.74
C PRO A 39 8.92 32.90 -28.46
N ASP A 40 8.38 34.11 -28.52
CA ASP A 40 9.12 35.39 -28.40
C ASP A 40 8.86 36.12 -27.06
N SER A 41 8.66 35.41 -25.95
CA SER A 41 8.54 36.07 -24.63
C SER A 41 9.88 36.66 -24.18
N ASP A 42 9.86 37.86 -23.56
CA ASP A 42 11.04 38.55 -23.02
C ASP A 42 11.74 37.81 -21.84
N ASP A 43 11.17 36.69 -21.37
CA ASP A 43 11.76 35.85 -20.32
C ASP A 43 12.86 34.95 -20.90
N GLU A 44 13.94 34.70 -20.16
CA GLU A 44 15.01 33.76 -20.54
C GLU A 44 14.39 32.39 -20.88
N TRP A 45 14.31 32.08 -22.17
CA TRP A 45 13.82 30.80 -22.65
C TRP A 45 14.85 29.72 -22.29
N ILE A 46 14.49 28.87 -21.33
CA ILE A 46 15.26 27.65 -21.02
C ILE A 46 14.82 26.59 -22.03
N ASP A 47 15.77 26.08 -22.82
CA ASP A 47 15.54 24.92 -23.67
C ASP A 47 15.21 23.71 -22.78
N GLY A 48 13.94 23.34 -22.76
CA GLY A 48 13.46 22.23 -21.95
C GLY A 48 14.06 20.90 -22.41
N ASP A 49 14.26 20.71 -23.71
CA ASP A 49 14.81 19.48 -24.26
C ASP A 49 16.28 19.34 -23.83
N GLU A 50 17.07 20.41 -23.97
CA GLU A 50 18.47 20.42 -23.50
C GLU A 50 18.57 20.19 -21.98
N LEU A 51 17.70 20.83 -21.19
CA LEU A 51 17.69 20.63 -19.73
C LEU A 51 17.36 19.19 -19.35
N PHE A 52 16.32 18.59 -19.95
CA PHE A 52 15.91 17.22 -19.64
C PHE A 52 16.92 16.19 -20.15
N GLU A 53 17.56 16.41 -21.29
CA GLU A 53 18.65 15.57 -21.79
C GLU A 53 19.82 15.53 -20.81
N ASN A 54 20.29 16.69 -20.35
CA ASN A 54 21.38 16.78 -19.37
C ASN A 54 21.02 16.08 -18.05
N LEU A 55 19.81 16.31 -17.52
CA LEU A 55 19.35 15.63 -16.30
C LEU A 55 19.21 14.11 -16.48
N ALA A 56 18.78 13.67 -17.67
CA ALA A 56 18.67 12.24 -17.96
C ALA A 56 20.05 11.57 -18.00
N ASP A 57 21.05 12.24 -18.57
CA ASP A 57 22.43 11.76 -18.58
C ASP A 57 23.02 11.65 -17.17
N ASP A 58 22.77 12.62 -16.29
CA ASP A 58 23.17 12.56 -14.87
C ASP A 58 22.54 11.36 -14.16
N VAL A 59 21.23 11.15 -14.33
CA VAL A 59 20.51 10.02 -13.74
C VAL A 59 21.04 8.68 -14.27
N LEU A 60 21.35 8.59 -15.57
CA LEU A 60 21.90 7.39 -16.20
C LEU A 60 23.29 7.06 -15.65
N GLN A 61 24.14 8.07 -15.48
CA GLN A 61 25.47 7.90 -14.88
C GLN A 61 25.38 7.45 -13.43
N ALA A 62 24.52 8.09 -12.63
CA ALA A 62 24.25 7.70 -11.25
C ALA A 62 23.76 6.25 -11.15
N TYR A 63 22.86 5.84 -12.05
CA TYR A 63 22.36 4.47 -12.13
C TYR A 63 23.49 3.47 -12.38
N HIS A 64 24.33 3.69 -13.40
CA HIS A 64 25.43 2.78 -13.71
C HIS A 64 26.47 2.70 -12.58
N PHE A 65 26.75 3.82 -11.91
CA PHE A 65 27.63 3.85 -10.76
C PHE A 65 27.06 3.02 -9.59
N LEU A 66 25.81 3.29 -9.20
CA LEU A 66 25.16 2.62 -8.06
C LEU A 66 24.87 1.13 -8.32
N LEU A 67 24.66 0.74 -9.58
CA LEU A 67 24.52 -0.66 -9.97
C LEU A 67 25.81 -1.46 -9.73
N ASN A 68 26.96 -0.85 -10.04
CA ASN A 68 28.27 -1.47 -9.85
C ASN A 68 28.83 -1.27 -8.42
N SER A 69 28.21 -0.38 -7.65
CA SER A 69 28.58 -0.07 -6.27
C SER A 69 27.35 -0.19 -5.36
N PRO A 70 26.92 -1.43 -5.01
CA PRO A 70 25.75 -1.66 -4.18
C PRO A 70 25.79 -0.85 -2.89
N THR A 71 24.67 -0.23 -2.52
CA THR A 71 24.61 0.72 -1.40
C THR A 71 23.63 0.23 -0.33
N SER A 72 24.10 0.13 0.91
CA SER A 72 23.29 -0.07 2.10
C SER A 72 23.40 1.20 2.94
N VAL A 73 22.27 1.87 3.15
CA VAL A 73 22.23 3.10 3.94
C VAL A 73 21.77 2.78 5.35
N HIS A 74 22.40 3.40 6.33
CA HIS A 74 22.07 3.24 7.74
C HIS A 74 21.88 4.59 8.41
N PHE A 75 20.92 4.63 9.35
CA PHE A 75 20.84 5.73 10.31
C PHE A 75 21.71 5.44 11.52
N THR A 76 22.24 6.51 12.11
CA THR A 76 22.89 6.43 13.41
C THR A 76 21.87 6.14 14.52
N ARG A 77 22.38 5.74 15.69
CA ARG A 77 21.52 5.53 16.86
C ARG A 77 20.77 6.80 17.26
N GLU A 78 21.42 7.97 17.15
CA GLU A 78 20.80 9.25 17.50
C GLU A 78 19.73 9.66 16.47
N GLN A 79 19.98 9.45 15.18
CA GLN A 79 18.98 9.63 14.12
C GLN A 79 17.75 8.74 14.35
N TRP A 80 17.95 7.47 14.73
CA TRP A 80 16.83 6.58 15.10
C TRP A 80 16.04 7.06 16.32
N LYS A 81 16.70 7.62 17.34
CA LYS A 81 16.01 8.20 18.49
C LYS A 81 15.14 9.38 18.08
N ILE A 82 15.65 10.28 17.23
CA ILE A 82 14.92 11.43 16.71
C ILE A 82 13.71 10.95 15.90
N HIS A 83 13.93 10.02 14.97
CA HIS A 83 12.88 9.40 14.15
C HIS A 83 11.78 8.78 15.02
N ASN A 84 12.14 7.92 15.98
CA ASN A 84 11.16 7.22 16.81
C ASN A 84 10.41 8.16 17.75
N LYS A 85 11.07 9.20 18.26
CA LYS A 85 10.41 10.23 19.06
C LYS A 85 9.38 10.99 18.22
N LEU A 86 9.75 11.39 17.00
CA LEU A 86 8.86 12.10 16.08
C LEU A 86 7.63 11.25 15.72
N PHE A 87 7.83 10.06 15.14
CA PHE A 87 6.71 9.24 14.68
C PHE A 87 5.92 8.61 15.82
N GLY A 88 6.55 8.35 16.97
CA GLY A 88 5.84 7.95 18.19
C GLY A 88 4.90 9.04 18.69
N HIS A 89 5.34 10.30 18.66
CA HIS A 89 4.48 11.44 18.99
C HIS A 89 3.36 11.64 17.96
N MET A 90 3.68 11.57 16.66
CA MET A 90 2.66 11.68 15.60
C MET A 90 1.61 10.56 15.68
N MET A 91 2.02 9.34 16.03
CA MET A 91 1.12 8.21 16.28
C MET A 91 0.13 8.51 17.40
N GLN A 92 0.62 9.04 18.52
CA GLN A 92 -0.24 9.43 19.64
C GLN A 92 -1.23 10.52 19.22
N ASN A 93 -0.77 11.53 18.49
CA ASN A 93 -1.63 12.63 18.04
C ASN A 93 -2.77 12.11 17.15
N VAL A 94 -2.48 11.29 16.13
CA VAL A 94 -3.54 10.80 15.24
C VAL A 94 -4.46 9.78 15.89
N SER A 95 -4.04 9.10 16.96
CA SER A 95 -4.89 8.16 17.71
C SER A 95 -5.98 8.85 18.54
N LEU A 96 -5.85 10.16 18.77
CA LEU A 96 -6.86 10.98 19.44
C LEU A 96 -7.94 11.48 18.47
N GLU A 97 -7.69 11.41 17.16
CA GLU A 97 -8.57 11.92 16.13
C GLU A 97 -9.53 10.85 15.63
N ASP A 98 -10.77 11.24 15.32
CA ASP A 98 -11.74 10.35 14.71
C ASP A 98 -11.35 10.04 13.25
N GLY A 99 -11.38 8.77 12.86
CA GLY A 99 -11.22 8.34 11.46
C GLY A 99 -10.30 7.13 11.27
N GLU A 100 -10.73 6.19 10.45
CA GLU A 100 -9.94 4.99 10.15
C GLU A 100 -8.74 5.29 9.24
N GLY A 101 -7.57 4.76 9.58
CA GLY A 101 -6.40 4.70 8.70
C GLY A 101 -5.35 5.80 8.88
N ASN A 102 -5.52 6.73 9.83
CA ASN A 102 -4.56 7.80 10.09
C ASN A 102 -3.22 7.24 10.62
N GLU A 103 -3.24 6.21 11.45
CA GLU A 103 -2.05 5.49 11.92
C GLU A 103 -1.34 4.81 10.74
N ALA A 104 -2.08 4.29 9.76
CA ALA A 104 -1.45 3.70 8.59
C ALA A 104 -0.68 4.77 7.77
N ILE A 105 -1.17 6.01 7.73
CA ILE A 105 -0.48 7.15 7.09
C ILE A 105 0.82 7.46 7.84
N VAL A 106 0.75 7.68 9.17
CA VAL A 106 1.93 8.03 9.97
C VAL A 106 2.98 6.91 9.93
N GLY A 107 2.58 5.64 10.07
CA GLY A 107 3.52 4.51 10.06
C GLY A 107 4.28 4.38 8.74
N ARG A 108 3.63 4.72 7.62
CA ARG A 108 4.27 4.69 6.30
C ARG A 108 5.11 5.92 6.02
N HIS A 109 4.80 7.07 6.60
CA HIS A 109 5.68 8.24 6.57
C HIS A 109 6.97 7.99 7.36
N GLY A 110 6.90 7.21 8.46
CA GLY A 110 8.11 6.71 9.13
C GLY A 110 9.02 5.94 8.17
N LEU A 111 8.47 4.98 7.44
CA LEU A 111 9.23 4.24 6.43
C LEU A 111 9.70 5.12 5.25
N LEU A 112 8.88 6.09 4.83
CA LEU A 112 9.19 7.04 3.77
C LEU A 112 10.42 7.88 4.11
N THR A 113 10.59 8.25 5.39
CA THR A 113 11.77 8.97 5.88
C THR A 113 13.05 8.21 5.54
N MET A 114 13.11 6.90 5.83
CA MET A 114 14.28 6.11 5.46
C MET A 114 14.49 6.07 3.94
N ARG A 115 13.41 5.95 3.16
CA ARG A 115 13.51 5.86 1.69
C ARG A 115 14.01 7.14 1.05
N ILE A 116 13.54 8.31 1.49
CA ILE A 116 14.03 9.61 0.98
C ILE A 116 15.49 9.81 1.38
N ALA A 117 15.82 9.54 2.64
CA ALA A 117 17.19 9.65 3.12
C ALA A 117 18.15 8.69 2.37
N MET A 118 17.68 7.49 2.02
CA MET A 118 18.40 6.55 1.17
C MET A 118 18.71 7.13 -0.21
N VAL A 119 17.73 7.77 -0.85
CA VAL A 119 17.90 8.38 -2.17
C VAL A 119 18.91 9.51 -2.10
N LEU A 120 18.76 10.43 -1.15
CA LEU A 120 19.72 11.54 -0.95
C LEU A 120 21.13 11.00 -0.70
N THR A 121 21.28 10.04 0.22
CA THR A 121 22.59 9.44 0.55
C THR A 121 23.21 8.72 -0.66
N ALA A 122 22.41 8.04 -1.48
CA ALA A 122 22.90 7.37 -2.69
C ALA A 122 23.37 8.38 -3.75
N LEU A 123 22.67 9.50 -3.91
CA LEU A 123 23.10 10.58 -4.80
C LEU A 123 24.41 11.22 -4.31
N ARG A 124 24.52 11.54 -3.02
CA ARG A 124 25.78 12.03 -2.42
C ARG A 124 26.94 11.06 -2.63
N LYS A 125 26.69 9.76 -2.48
CA LYS A 125 27.68 8.70 -2.73
C LYS A 125 28.18 8.73 -4.18
N TRP A 126 27.27 8.89 -5.14
CA TRP A 126 27.62 9.01 -6.55
C TRP A 126 28.42 10.29 -6.83
N GLU A 127 27.93 11.44 -6.39
CA GLU A 127 28.60 12.75 -6.54
C GLU A 127 30.02 12.73 -5.97
N ALA A 128 30.23 12.07 -4.84
CA ALA A 128 31.53 11.96 -4.18
C ALA A 128 32.42 10.81 -4.71
N GLY A 129 31.91 9.97 -5.63
CA GLY A 129 32.63 8.81 -6.17
C GLY A 129 32.97 7.74 -5.14
N TRP A 130 32.16 7.60 -4.08
CA TRP A 130 32.41 6.68 -2.98
C TRP A 130 32.03 5.24 -3.33
N ASN A 131 32.98 4.32 -3.21
CA ASN A 131 32.75 2.90 -3.55
C ASN A 131 32.41 2.01 -2.34
N MET A 132 32.17 2.60 -1.17
CA MET A 132 31.78 1.85 0.03
C MET A 132 30.35 1.33 -0.07
N LYS A 133 30.14 0.11 0.40
CA LYS A 133 28.82 -0.51 0.45
C LYS A 133 27.93 0.13 1.52
N ASP A 134 28.44 0.22 2.74
CA ASP A 134 27.70 0.73 3.88
C ASP A 134 27.96 2.24 4.02
N VAL A 135 26.90 3.03 3.90
CA VAL A 135 26.95 4.49 3.98
C VAL A 135 26.04 4.96 5.10
N THR A 136 26.56 5.76 6.02
CA THR A 136 25.74 6.39 7.05
C THR A 136 25.12 7.65 6.48
N CYS A 137 23.81 7.82 6.66
CA CYS A 137 23.13 9.05 6.25
C CYS A 137 23.73 10.24 7.01
N SER A 138 24.07 11.31 6.30
CA SER A 138 24.57 12.53 6.92
C SER A 138 23.49 13.20 7.77
N ASP A 139 23.88 13.94 8.80
CA ASP A 139 22.90 14.68 9.62
C ASP A 139 22.18 15.76 8.81
N GLU A 140 22.84 16.33 7.80
CA GLU A 140 22.23 17.28 6.86
C GLU A 140 21.09 16.63 6.07
N ASP A 141 21.36 15.52 5.37
CA ASP A 141 20.36 14.81 4.57
C ASP A 141 19.24 14.25 5.46
N PHE A 142 19.58 13.78 6.67
CA PHE A 142 18.60 13.33 7.65
C PHE A 142 17.66 14.47 8.06
N ASN A 143 18.18 15.64 8.42
CA ASN A 143 17.37 16.79 8.82
C ASN A 143 16.50 17.31 7.67
N ILE A 144 17.05 17.40 6.45
CA ILE A 144 16.29 17.75 5.24
C ILE A 144 15.13 16.78 5.05
N THR A 145 15.40 15.47 5.19
CA THR A 145 14.38 14.43 5.02
C THR A 145 13.29 14.53 6.10
N ILE A 146 13.66 14.79 7.35
CA ILE A 146 12.70 14.96 8.45
C ILE A 146 11.76 16.13 8.17
N GLU A 147 12.27 17.28 7.73
CA GLU A 147 11.43 18.44 7.41
C GLU A 147 10.52 18.19 6.20
N LEU A 148 11.05 17.55 5.15
CA LEU A 148 10.23 17.13 4.00
C LEU A 148 9.08 16.22 4.42
N VAL A 149 9.37 15.18 5.21
CA VAL A 149 8.36 14.20 5.59
C VAL A 149 7.32 14.78 6.55
N LYS A 150 7.67 15.76 7.40
CA LYS A 150 6.68 16.47 8.21
C LYS A 150 5.63 17.16 7.33
N VAL A 151 6.07 17.89 6.30
CA VAL A 151 5.17 18.58 5.36
C VAL A 151 4.33 17.58 4.56
N LEU A 152 4.95 16.51 4.06
CA LEU A 152 4.24 15.45 3.34
C LEU A 152 3.20 14.74 4.22
N LEU A 153 3.53 14.51 5.49
CA LEU A 153 2.63 13.90 6.45
C LEU A 153 1.45 14.82 6.75
N GLU A 154 1.70 16.10 7.00
CA GLU A 154 0.66 17.10 7.22
C GLU A 154 -0.33 17.13 6.04
N HIS A 155 0.19 17.26 4.82
CA HIS A 155 -0.64 17.25 3.61
C HIS A 155 -1.40 15.93 3.44
N SER A 156 -0.78 14.79 3.72
CA SER A 156 -1.43 13.49 3.65
C SER A 156 -2.51 13.31 4.72
N LEU A 157 -2.35 13.87 5.92
CA LEU A 157 -3.40 13.85 6.93
C LEU A 157 -4.54 14.80 6.55
N SER A 158 -4.23 16.02 6.12
CA SER A 158 -5.23 17.00 5.68
C SER A 158 -6.06 16.49 4.51
N LEU A 159 -5.40 15.99 3.46
CA LEU A 159 -6.09 15.41 2.29
C LEU A 159 -6.86 14.13 2.65
N SER A 160 -6.56 13.47 3.75
CA SER A 160 -7.36 12.32 4.17
C SER A 160 -8.76 12.77 4.57
N THR A 161 -8.93 13.96 5.14
CA THR A 161 -10.21 14.43 5.68
C THR A 161 -11.29 14.63 4.62
N ILE A 162 -10.89 14.82 3.35
CA ILE A 162 -11.79 15.00 2.21
C ILE A 162 -12.11 13.69 1.48
N LEU A 163 -11.42 12.59 1.81
CA LEU A 163 -11.71 11.31 1.19
C LEU A 163 -13.01 10.75 1.78
N PRO A 164 -13.89 10.18 0.93
CA PRO A 164 -15.14 9.61 1.41
C PRO A 164 -14.86 8.53 2.46
N GLY A 165 -15.52 8.63 3.60
CA GLY A 165 -15.54 7.56 4.60
C GLY A 165 -16.12 6.28 3.99
N THR A 166 -15.74 5.14 4.54
CA THR A 166 -16.28 3.82 4.17
C THR A 166 -17.70 3.63 4.72
N GLU A 167 -18.65 4.45 4.27
CA GLU A 167 -20.07 4.28 4.58
C GLU A 167 -20.68 3.00 3.96
N ARG A 168 -19.92 2.29 3.12
CA ARG A 168 -20.33 0.96 2.65
C ARG A 168 -20.26 -0.02 3.81
N LYS A 169 -21.43 -0.50 4.26
CA LYS A 169 -21.55 -1.68 5.15
C LYS A 169 -20.61 -2.79 4.64
N ARG A 170 -19.45 -2.95 5.28
CA ARG A 170 -18.53 -4.05 5.00
C ARG A 170 -19.32 -5.34 5.13
N SER A 171 -19.18 -6.25 4.16
CA SER A 171 -19.77 -7.57 4.29
C SER A 171 -19.17 -8.25 5.52
N GLN A 172 -20.01 -8.94 6.30
CA GLN A 172 -19.52 -9.71 7.44
C GLN A 172 -18.44 -10.68 6.96
N MET A 173 -17.32 -10.74 7.69
CA MET A 173 -16.28 -11.73 7.44
C MET A 173 -16.91 -13.12 7.50
N THR A 174 -16.74 -13.89 6.43
CA THR A 174 -17.18 -15.30 6.40
C THR A 174 -15.97 -16.21 6.52
N CYS A 175 -16.12 -17.35 7.19
CA CYS A 175 -15.05 -18.34 7.22
C CYS A 175 -14.64 -18.73 5.78
N PHE A 176 -13.34 -18.71 5.52
CA PHE A 176 -12.79 -19.04 4.19
C PHE A 176 -13.05 -20.51 3.83
N HIS A 177 -12.91 -21.40 4.81
CA HIS A 177 -13.02 -22.85 4.65
C HIS A 177 -14.42 -23.41 4.88
N ARG A 178 -15.48 -22.63 4.65
CA ARG A 178 -16.89 -23.04 4.88
C ARG A 178 -17.29 -24.38 4.25
N VAL A 179 -16.83 -24.67 3.03
CA VAL A 179 -17.09 -25.94 2.35
C VAL A 179 -16.38 -27.09 3.05
N LEU A 180 -15.14 -26.87 3.51
CA LEU A 180 -14.32 -27.88 4.19
C LEU A 180 -14.85 -28.14 5.61
N GLU A 181 -15.24 -27.09 6.35
CA GLU A 181 -15.88 -27.24 7.66
C GLU A 181 -17.20 -27.99 7.56
N CYS A 182 -18.01 -27.68 6.53
CA CYS A 182 -19.21 -28.44 6.22
C CYS A 182 -18.86 -29.91 5.92
N TYR A 183 -17.87 -30.15 5.06
CA TYR A 183 -17.42 -31.50 4.70
C TYR A 183 -16.98 -32.32 5.93
N LYS A 184 -16.18 -31.73 6.84
CA LYS A 184 -15.73 -32.37 8.08
C LYS A 184 -16.90 -32.82 8.95
N LYS A 185 -17.97 -32.03 9.01
CA LYS A 185 -19.17 -32.31 9.81
C LYS A 185 -20.17 -33.26 9.15
N LEU A 186 -20.02 -33.57 7.86
CA LEU A 186 -20.88 -34.55 7.20
C LEU A 186 -20.52 -35.97 7.69
N PRO A 187 -21.48 -36.90 7.71
CA PRO A 187 -21.18 -38.31 7.94
C PRO A 187 -20.32 -38.90 6.80
N GLU A 188 -19.70 -40.06 7.03
CA GLU A 188 -18.95 -40.78 5.99
C GLU A 188 -19.82 -41.19 4.80
N SER A 189 -21.09 -41.52 5.07
CA SER A 189 -22.11 -41.78 4.06
C SER A 189 -23.43 -41.08 4.41
N PHE A 190 -24.10 -40.52 3.40
CA PHE A 190 -25.35 -39.79 3.61
C PHE A 190 -26.22 -39.77 2.35
N THR A 191 -27.52 -39.64 2.53
CA THR A 191 -28.49 -39.38 1.48
C THR A 191 -28.57 -37.89 1.17
N TYR A 192 -29.18 -37.54 0.04
CA TYR A 192 -29.43 -36.14 -0.32
C TYR A 192 -30.24 -35.38 0.74
N MET A 193 -31.23 -36.04 1.36
CA MET A 193 -32.08 -35.43 2.38
C MET A 193 -31.31 -35.20 3.68
N GLU A 194 -30.49 -36.16 4.11
CA GLU A 194 -29.61 -36.00 5.27
C GLU A 194 -28.59 -34.87 5.06
N TYR A 195 -28.05 -34.73 3.84
CA TYR A 195 -27.18 -33.61 3.48
C TYR A 195 -27.88 -32.25 3.64
N LEU A 196 -29.11 -32.13 3.14
CA LEU A 196 -29.88 -30.88 3.26
C LEU A 196 -30.23 -30.56 4.72
N THR A 197 -30.54 -31.58 5.53
CA THR A 197 -30.80 -31.42 6.96
C THR A 197 -29.54 -30.99 7.71
N ALA A 198 -28.41 -31.66 7.46
CA ALA A 198 -27.13 -31.34 8.10
C ALA A 198 -26.64 -29.93 7.74
N THR A 199 -26.78 -29.51 6.48
CA THR A 199 -26.39 -28.16 6.05
C THR A 199 -27.34 -27.06 6.56
N ALA A 200 -28.63 -27.35 6.67
CA ALA A 200 -29.59 -26.42 7.29
C ALA A 200 -29.28 -26.17 8.77
N ALA A 201 -28.86 -27.19 9.52
CA ALA A 201 -28.42 -27.06 10.91
C ALA A 201 -27.13 -26.22 11.08
N MET A 202 -26.44 -25.88 9.99
CA MET A 202 -25.27 -25.01 9.96
C MET A 202 -25.59 -23.62 9.37
N ASP A 203 -26.88 -23.24 9.29
CA ASP A 203 -27.35 -21.99 8.66
C ASP A 203 -26.91 -21.83 7.18
N ILE A 204 -26.76 -22.95 6.46
CA ILE A 204 -26.44 -22.92 5.03
C ILE A 204 -27.75 -22.97 4.23
N SER A 205 -27.96 -21.97 3.38
CA SER A 205 -29.13 -21.95 2.49
C SER A 205 -29.14 -23.14 1.52
N ARG A 206 -30.33 -23.64 1.17
CA ARG A 206 -30.49 -24.78 0.24
C ARG A 206 -29.78 -24.57 -1.10
N SER A 207 -29.78 -23.34 -1.63
CA SER A 207 -29.06 -23.00 -2.88
C SER A 207 -27.55 -23.12 -2.72
N THR A 208 -27.01 -22.68 -1.59
CA THR A 208 -25.58 -22.80 -1.26
C THR A 208 -25.19 -24.27 -1.04
N ALA A 209 -25.99 -25.04 -0.30
CA ALA A 209 -25.78 -26.46 -0.08
C ALA A 209 -25.74 -27.24 -1.41
N LYS A 210 -26.74 -27.05 -2.29
CA LYS A 210 -26.74 -27.67 -3.63
C LYS A 210 -25.47 -27.34 -4.42
N ARG A 211 -25.05 -26.08 -4.40
CA ARG A 211 -23.82 -25.62 -5.08
C ARG A 211 -22.57 -26.27 -4.50
N TRP A 212 -22.49 -26.41 -3.17
CA TRP A 212 -21.36 -27.04 -2.49
C TRP A 212 -21.28 -28.53 -2.77
N LEU A 213 -22.41 -29.26 -2.72
CA LEU A 213 -22.44 -30.68 -3.07
C LEU A 213 -21.94 -30.93 -4.50
N LYS A 214 -22.39 -30.12 -5.46
CA LYS A 214 -21.88 -30.19 -6.85
C LYS A 214 -20.37 -29.95 -6.93
N LYS A 215 -19.84 -29.02 -6.12
CA LYS A 215 -18.40 -28.74 -6.05
C LYS A 215 -17.63 -29.90 -5.41
N MET A 216 -18.15 -30.51 -4.35
CA MET A 216 -17.55 -31.67 -3.70
C MET A 216 -17.48 -32.89 -4.62
N LEU A 217 -18.54 -33.14 -5.40
CA LEU A 217 -18.57 -34.18 -6.43
C LEU A 217 -17.54 -33.92 -7.54
N LYS A 218 -17.47 -32.68 -8.05
CA LYS A 218 -16.51 -32.30 -9.09
C LYS A 218 -15.05 -32.46 -8.65
N GLN A 219 -14.78 -32.23 -7.37
CA GLN A 219 -13.44 -32.32 -6.78
C GLN A 219 -13.14 -33.70 -6.18
N ASN A 220 -13.98 -34.71 -6.44
CA ASN A 220 -13.85 -36.06 -5.89
C ASN A 220 -13.71 -36.11 -4.36
N LEU A 221 -14.27 -35.14 -3.63
CA LEU A 221 -14.33 -35.19 -2.16
C LEU A 221 -15.45 -36.13 -1.69
N VAL A 222 -16.51 -36.20 -2.49
CA VAL A 222 -17.67 -37.06 -2.27
C VAL A 222 -17.93 -37.82 -3.57
N ALA A 223 -18.16 -39.13 -3.46
CA ALA A 223 -18.64 -39.99 -4.54
C ALA A 223 -20.14 -40.25 -4.37
N TYR A 224 -20.83 -40.57 -5.45
CA TYR A 224 -22.25 -40.90 -5.44
C TYR A 224 -22.48 -42.24 -6.11
N ASP A 225 -23.13 -43.16 -5.40
CA ASP A 225 -23.45 -44.50 -5.88
C ASP A 225 -24.76 -44.99 -5.22
N ASN A 226 -25.65 -45.60 -6.01
CA ASN A 226 -26.91 -46.19 -5.55
C ASN A 226 -27.77 -45.30 -4.62
N GLY A 227 -27.87 -44.00 -4.89
CA GLY A 227 -28.67 -43.07 -4.08
C GLY A 227 -27.97 -42.54 -2.82
N ILE A 228 -26.73 -42.96 -2.58
CA ILE A 228 -25.94 -42.63 -1.38
C ILE A 228 -24.68 -41.88 -1.78
N TYR A 229 -24.41 -40.78 -1.08
CA TYR A 229 -23.15 -40.05 -1.14
C TYR A 229 -22.16 -40.62 -0.13
N ARG A 230 -20.89 -40.74 -0.50
CA ARG A 230 -19.80 -41.21 0.38
C ARG A 230 -18.59 -40.30 0.28
N LYS A 231 -17.94 -40.00 1.40
CA LYS A 231 -16.65 -39.30 1.40
C LYS A 231 -15.57 -40.17 0.75
N VAL A 232 -14.67 -39.55 -0.01
CA VAL A 232 -13.59 -40.24 -0.74
C VAL A 232 -12.25 -40.13 -0.01
N HIS A 233 -12.09 -39.08 0.80
CA HIS A 233 -10.90 -38.86 1.62
C HIS A 233 -11.30 -38.73 3.09
N SER A 234 -10.78 -39.62 3.94
CA SER A 234 -10.86 -39.49 5.39
C SER A 234 -10.08 -38.25 5.80
N THR A 235 -10.73 -37.33 6.52
CA THR A 235 -10.05 -36.16 7.10
C THR A 235 -9.28 -36.58 8.34
N GLU A 236 -7.98 -36.82 8.18
CA GLU A 236 -6.99 -36.50 9.23
C GLU A 236 -6.69 -34.99 9.20
#